data_AF-A0A1C5X2A0-F1
#
_entry.id   AF-A0A1C5X2A0-F1
#
_cell.length_a   1.000
_cell.length_b   1.000
_cell.length_c   1.000
_cell.angle_alpha   90.00
_cell.angle_beta   90.00
_cell.angle_gamma   90.00
#
_symmetry.space_group_name_H-M   'P 1'
#
loop_
_entity.id
_entity.type
_entity.pdbx_description
1 polymer ?
#
loop_
_entity_poly.entity_id
_entity_poly.type
_entity_poly.pdbx_seq_one_letter_code
_entity_poly.pdbx_strand_id
1 'polypeptide(L)'
;MTFINSTTNLIRRSTKDIFYIFNNHGLYYNYYNKDNKLSKRNILISNNTLDYTQFYFSIDKFDKIYGIVSDNAIKIVECENDSDIFLLKETFSFDYEKFGVCFPYIKYMEGTTHMFYYVYSPQFTNSAIIFHQYRNEKGKWVENQIDMVNFNILDKFYIVFNNNIPTIFYLNLVGEYEEVFYSTFIYENLKWSEPKQLTNTQTNKLYFNILNDIDNNLYHVVFSENTQNQYSIKYMNYNIKDDTFIENLSCFLTEPSLCSFPCIILENSTLYIMWVCFEKLYTSFSNDLGSTWSTPICDETSINEDFLRTHVHSNVNEDLIYKDIDLFTTMTNLSILGF
;
A
#
# COMPACT_ATOMS: atom_id res chain seq x y z
N MET A 1 -24.83 -0.58 -7.16
CA MET A 1 -23.65 -0.02 -6.48
C MET A 1 -22.42 -0.60 -7.12
N THR A 2 -21.32 0.13 -7.05
CA THR A 2 -20.09 -0.24 -7.73
C THR A 2 -18.92 -0.11 -6.77
N PHE A 3 -17.95 -0.99 -6.96
CA PHE A 3 -16.60 -0.74 -6.49
C PHE A 3 -16.04 0.49 -7.23
N ILE A 4 -15.52 1.47 -6.49
CA ILE A 4 -14.85 2.64 -7.05
C ILE A 4 -13.35 2.37 -7.02
N ASN A 5 -12.75 2.29 -8.22
CA ASN A 5 -11.30 2.12 -8.36
C ASN A 5 -10.55 3.43 -8.05
N SER A 6 -10.50 3.75 -6.77
CA SER A 6 -9.74 4.83 -6.16
C SER A 6 -9.23 4.35 -4.81
N THR A 7 -8.29 5.10 -4.24
CA THR A 7 -7.77 4.83 -2.91
C THR A 7 -7.75 6.10 -2.07
N THR A 8 -8.16 5.99 -0.81
CA THR A 8 -8.19 7.10 0.16
C THR A 8 -7.34 6.80 1.38
N ASN A 9 -7.08 7.79 2.24
CA ASN A 9 -6.40 7.57 3.52
C ASN A 9 -7.33 7.97 4.67
N LEU A 10 -7.47 7.08 5.65
CA LEU A 10 -8.24 7.28 6.87
C LEU A 10 -7.29 7.18 8.06
N ILE A 11 -7.01 8.29 8.70
CA ILE A 11 -6.02 8.39 9.77
C ILE A 11 -6.73 8.80 11.06
N ARG A 12 -6.58 8.00 12.11
CA ARG A 12 -7.16 8.24 13.43
C ARG A 12 -6.06 8.42 14.47
N ARG A 13 -6.04 9.57 15.14
CA ARG A 13 -5.08 9.84 16.21
C ARG A 13 -5.51 9.17 17.51
N SER A 14 -4.62 9.09 18.48
CA SER A 14 -4.94 8.59 19.83
C SER A 14 -6.04 9.39 20.53
N THR A 15 -6.23 10.66 20.15
CA THR A 15 -7.33 11.54 20.60
C THR A 15 -8.70 11.17 20.01
N LYS A 16 -8.74 10.18 19.12
CA LYS A 16 -9.90 9.65 18.39
C LYS A 16 -10.48 10.60 17.34
N ASP A 17 -9.83 11.73 17.05
CA ASP A 17 -10.15 12.52 15.87
C ASP A 17 -9.66 11.81 14.59
N ILE A 18 -10.27 12.17 13.46
CA ILE A 18 -10.10 11.45 12.20
C ILE A 18 -9.80 12.44 11.08
N PHE A 19 -8.78 12.14 10.31
CA PHE A 19 -8.49 12.75 9.02
C PHE A 19 -8.87 11.77 7.92
N TYR A 20 -9.78 12.18 7.05
CA TYR A 20 -10.13 11.43 5.84
C TYR A 20 -9.63 12.21 4.63
N ILE A 21 -8.62 11.68 3.95
CA ILE A 21 -7.90 12.32 2.85
C ILE A 21 -8.27 11.61 1.55
N PHE A 22 -8.73 12.37 0.57
CA PHE A 22 -9.32 11.82 -0.65
C PHE A 22 -9.07 12.73 -1.85
N ASN A 23 -9.06 12.12 -3.03
CA ASN A 23 -9.03 12.84 -4.29
C ASN A 23 -10.45 13.18 -4.75
N ASN A 24 -10.68 14.43 -5.14
CA ASN A 24 -11.91 14.89 -5.76
C ASN A 24 -11.62 16.10 -6.67
N HIS A 25 -10.90 15.88 -7.78
CA HIS A 25 -10.34 16.94 -8.62
C HIS A 25 -9.46 17.90 -7.80
N GLY A 26 -8.42 17.33 -7.20
CA GLY A 26 -7.62 17.95 -6.16
C GLY A 26 -7.57 17.04 -4.94
N LEU A 27 -6.58 17.26 -4.08
CA LEU A 27 -6.42 16.51 -2.85
C LEU A 27 -7.09 17.27 -1.71
N TYR A 28 -8.08 16.65 -1.07
CA TYR A 28 -8.86 17.22 0.03
C TYR A 28 -8.67 16.40 1.29
N TYR A 29 -8.99 17.01 2.43
CA TYR A 29 -9.21 16.25 3.65
C TYR A 29 -10.41 16.79 4.44
N ASN A 30 -11.13 15.85 5.06
CA ASN A 30 -12.12 16.12 6.08
C ASN A 30 -11.48 15.86 7.45
N TYR A 31 -11.72 16.78 8.39
CA TYR A 31 -11.37 16.61 9.80
C TYR A 31 -12.65 16.35 10.60
N TYR A 32 -12.72 15.18 11.24
CA TYR A 32 -13.78 14.82 12.18
C TYR A 32 -13.24 14.86 13.59
N ASN A 33 -14.01 15.45 14.51
CA ASN A 33 -13.63 15.44 15.91
C ASN A 33 -13.87 14.06 16.54
N LYS A 34 -13.48 13.90 17.82
CA LYS A 34 -13.66 12.67 18.61
C LYS A 34 -15.10 12.14 18.71
N ASP A 35 -16.10 12.98 18.43
CA ASP A 35 -17.52 12.61 18.42
C ASP A 35 -18.00 12.22 17.01
N ASN A 36 -17.06 11.97 16.08
CA ASN A 36 -17.27 11.67 14.66
C ASN A 36 -18.05 12.75 13.89
N LYS A 37 -18.02 14.00 14.38
CA LYS A 37 -18.66 15.12 13.69
C LYS A 37 -17.66 15.81 12.77
N LEU A 38 -18.06 15.98 11.51
CA LEU A 38 -17.30 16.75 10.54
C LEU A 38 -17.14 18.19 11.05
N SER A 39 -15.91 18.56 11.38
CA SER A 39 -15.58 19.89 11.88
C SER A 39 -15.09 20.79 10.75
N LYS A 40 -14.35 20.22 9.78
CA LYS A 40 -13.74 21.00 8.70
C LYS A 40 -13.55 20.16 7.44
N ARG A 41 -13.57 20.84 6.29
CA ARG A 41 -13.13 20.31 5.00
C ARG A 41 -12.18 21.33 4.38
N ASN A 42 -10.98 20.90 3.98
CA ASN A 42 -9.99 21.76 3.34
C ASN A 42 -9.44 21.12 2.06
N ILE A 43 -8.91 21.99 1.19
CA ILE A 43 -8.07 21.59 0.07
C ILE A 43 -6.63 21.53 0.57
N LEU A 44 -5.95 20.42 0.30
CA LEU A 44 -4.53 20.24 0.57
C LEU A 44 -3.68 20.65 -0.63
N ILE A 45 -3.99 20.09 -1.81
CA ILE A 45 -3.35 20.42 -3.08
C ILE A 45 -4.42 20.69 -4.13
N SER A 46 -4.40 21.88 -4.73
CA SER A 46 -5.30 22.29 -5.81
C SER A 46 -4.74 21.90 -7.18
N ASN A 47 -4.66 20.59 -7.45
CA ASN A 47 -4.33 20.07 -8.77
C ASN A 47 -5.36 19.01 -9.21
N ASN A 48 -6.11 19.33 -10.26
CA ASN A 48 -7.23 18.53 -10.72
C ASN A 48 -6.79 17.27 -11.50
N THR A 49 -5.51 17.16 -11.85
CA THR A 49 -4.94 15.98 -12.51
C THR A 49 -4.41 14.95 -11.53
N LEU A 50 -4.46 15.24 -10.22
CA LEU A 50 -4.05 14.28 -9.19
C LEU A 50 -4.96 13.06 -9.22
N ASP A 51 -4.39 11.86 -9.06
CA ASP A 51 -5.13 10.63 -8.80
C ASP A 51 -4.59 9.88 -7.57
N TYR A 52 -5.14 8.70 -7.28
CA TYR A 52 -4.79 7.90 -6.10
C TYR A 52 -3.36 7.33 -6.13
N THR A 53 -2.69 7.35 -7.28
CA THR A 53 -1.30 6.89 -7.41
C THR A 53 -0.30 7.96 -6.98
N GLN A 54 -0.74 9.15 -6.60
CA GLN A 54 0.13 10.31 -6.43
C GLN A 54 0.25 10.81 -4.99
N PHE A 55 -0.33 10.11 -4.02
CA PHE A 55 -0.19 10.49 -2.61
C PHE A 55 -0.25 9.31 -1.66
N TYR A 56 0.40 9.47 -0.51
CA TYR A 56 0.35 8.55 0.61
C TYR A 56 0.48 9.34 1.91
N PHE A 57 -0.28 8.94 2.93
CA PHE A 57 -0.25 9.58 4.25
C PHE A 57 -0.13 8.53 5.33
N SER A 58 0.57 8.87 6.40
CA SER A 58 0.72 8.02 7.57
C SER A 58 0.79 8.88 8.82
N ILE A 59 0.90 8.23 9.97
CA ILE A 59 0.97 8.85 11.29
C ILE A 59 2.14 8.26 12.05
N ASP A 60 2.82 9.08 12.85
CA ASP A 60 3.84 8.58 13.78
C ASP A 60 3.23 8.24 15.14
N LYS A 61 4.04 7.65 16.02
CA LYS A 61 3.63 7.28 17.38
C LYS A 61 3.25 8.46 18.29
N PHE A 62 3.47 9.70 17.84
CA PHE A 62 3.21 10.93 18.58
C PHE A 62 2.01 11.71 18.01
N ASP A 63 1.20 11.07 17.17
CA ASP A 63 0.04 11.62 16.46
C ASP A 63 0.34 12.70 15.42
N LYS A 64 1.61 12.87 15.03
CA LYS A 64 1.95 13.73 13.92
C LYS A 64 1.63 12.99 12.62
N ILE A 65 0.78 13.59 11.81
CA ILE A 65 0.41 13.05 10.50
C ILE A 65 1.39 13.64 9.49
N TYR A 66 1.91 12.80 8.61
CA TYR A 66 2.79 13.22 7.54
C TYR A 66 2.35 12.55 6.25
N GLY A 67 2.59 13.21 5.13
CA GLY A 67 2.24 12.70 3.83
C GLY A 67 3.22 13.14 2.76
N ILE A 68 3.21 12.39 1.68
CA ILE A 68 3.96 12.66 0.46
C ILE A 68 2.95 12.80 -0.67
N VAL A 69 3.08 13.87 -1.45
CA VAL A 69 2.24 14.14 -2.62
C VAL A 69 3.15 14.43 -3.80
N SER A 70 2.89 13.77 -4.91
CA SER A 70 3.60 13.95 -6.17
C SER A 70 2.69 14.62 -7.18
N ASP A 71 2.99 15.86 -7.53
CA ASP A 71 2.34 16.57 -8.63
C ASP A 71 3.37 17.07 -9.65
N ASN A 72 3.67 18.37 -9.66
CA ASN A 72 4.79 18.96 -10.40
C ASN A 72 6.10 18.94 -9.60
N ALA A 73 6.03 18.51 -8.35
CA ALA A 73 7.16 18.25 -7.48
C ALA A 73 6.75 17.16 -6.47
N ILE A 74 7.74 16.58 -5.78
CA ILE A 74 7.46 15.73 -4.63
C ILE A 74 7.38 16.64 -3.40
N LYS A 75 6.24 16.65 -2.73
CA LYS A 75 5.93 17.52 -1.59
C LYS A 75 5.73 16.68 -0.35
N ILE A 76 6.45 17.02 0.72
CA ILE A 76 6.18 16.47 2.06
C ILE A 76 5.29 17.46 2.79
N VAL A 77 4.18 16.98 3.32
CA VAL A 77 3.22 17.75 4.11
C VAL A 77 3.10 17.14 5.51
N GLU A 78 2.89 17.98 6.52
CA GLU A 78 2.79 17.55 7.92
C GLU A 78 1.64 18.24 8.63
N CYS A 79 0.93 17.52 9.50
CA CYS A 79 -0.05 18.04 10.43
C CYS A 79 0.38 17.66 11.85
N GLU A 80 0.75 18.66 12.65
CA GLU A 80 1.15 18.49 14.05
C GLU A 80 0.01 17.92 14.89
N ASN A 81 0.34 17.22 15.97
CA ASN A 81 -0.61 16.43 16.78
C ASN A 81 -1.75 17.24 17.43
N ASP A 82 -1.56 18.53 17.62
CA ASP A 82 -2.52 19.50 18.16
C ASP A 82 -3.16 20.41 17.10
N SER A 83 -2.91 20.12 15.82
CA SER A 83 -3.38 20.89 14.67
C SER A 83 -4.37 20.10 13.82
N ASP A 84 -5.28 20.81 13.13
CA ASP A 84 -6.14 20.29 12.07
C ASP A 84 -5.73 20.78 10.66
N ILE A 85 -4.52 21.35 10.55
CA ILE A 85 -3.99 21.97 9.33
C ILE A 85 -2.68 21.31 8.94
N PHE A 86 -2.64 20.83 7.69
CA PHE A 86 -1.40 20.41 7.04
C PHE A 86 -0.59 21.61 6.56
N LEU A 87 0.72 21.56 6.77
CA LEU A 87 1.71 22.52 6.30
C LEU A 87 2.68 21.84 5.33
N LEU A 88 3.10 22.55 4.29
CA LEU A 88 4.16 22.11 3.40
C LEU A 88 5.49 22.16 4.15
N LYS A 89 6.16 21.00 4.25
CA LYS A 89 7.42 20.85 4.99
C LYS A 89 8.63 20.94 4.08
N GLU A 90 8.65 20.14 3.02
CA GLU A 90 9.77 20.04 2.06
C GLU A 90 9.23 19.86 0.64
N THR A 91 10.03 20.23 -0.36
CA THR A 91 9.68 20.08 -1.78
C THR A 91 10.93 19.69 -2.58
N PHE A 92 10.80 18.64 -3.37
CA PHE A 92 11.86 18.12 -4.25
C PHE A 92 11.42 18.32 -5.70
N SER A 93 12.17 19.14 -6.43
CA SER A 93 11.93 19.40 -7.85
C SER A 93 12.44 18.25 -8.72
N PHE A 94 11.69 17.93 -9.77
CA PHE A 94 12.14 17.09 -10.87
C PHE A 94 11.66 17.69 -12.20
N ASP A 95 12.17 17.20 -13.33
CA ASP A 95 11.73 17.63 -14.66
C ASP A 95 10.36 17.00 -14.98
N TYR A 96 9.29 17.60 -14.43
CA TYR A 96 7.92 17.12 -14.52
C TYR A 96 7.32 17.21 -15.94
N GLU A 97 8.02 17.88 -16.87
CA GLU A 97 7.66 17.86 -18.30
C GLU A 97 8.12 16.56 -18.98
N LYS A 98 9.17 15.91 -18.44
CA LYS A 98 9.75 14.68 -19.00
C LYS A 98 9.44 13.42 -18.22
N PHE A 99 9.19 13.56 -16.92
CA PHE A 99 9.03 12.45 -16.01
C PHE A 99 7.75 12.60 -15.19
N GLY A 100 7.15 11.46 -14.84
CA GLY A 100 6.10 11.35 -13.85
C GLY A 100 6.59 10.59 -12.63
N VAL A 101 5.98 10.87 -11.49
CA VAL A 101 6.23 10.17 -10.22
C VAL A 101 4.92 9.60 -9.70
N CYS A 102 4.93 8.33 -9.32
CA CYS A 102 3.75 7.61 -8.81
C CYS A 102 4.12 6.60 -7.72
N PHE A 103 3.07 6.13 -7.04
CA PHE A 103 3.09 5.34 -5.82
C PHE A 103 4.11 5.84 -4.80
N PRO A 104 4.10 7.13 -4.42
CA PRO A 104 5.01 7.61 -3.42
C PRO A 104 4.66 7.00 -2.06
N TYR A 105 5.67 6.63 -1.28
CA TYR A 105 5.55 6.11 0.07
C TYR A 105 6.55 6.84 0.96
N ILE A 106 6.16 7.16 2.19
CA ILE A 106 7.03 7.83 3.16
C ILE A 106 6.87 7.17 4.53
N LYS A 107 7.98 6.97 5.23
CA LYS A 107 7.98 6.49 6.61
C LYS A 107 8.93 7.31 7.46
N TYR A 108 8.42 7.83 8.57
CA TYR A 108 9.23 8.43 9.62
C TYR A 108 9.62 7.35 10.62
N MET A 109 10.92 7.28 10.90
CA MET A 109 11.51 6.42 11.93
C MET A 109 12.36 7.28 12.87
N GLU A 110 12.77 6.73 14.00
CA GLU A 110 13.57 7.48 14.97
C GLU A 110 14.85 8.03 14.32
N GLY A 111 14.90 9.36 14.15
CA GLY A 111 16.03 10.06 13.53
C GLY A 111 16.16 9.90 12.02
N THR A 112 15.31 9.13 11.34
CA THR A 112 15.46 8.86 9.90
C THR A 112 14.15 8.97 9.15
N THR A 113 14.24 9.28 7.85
CA THR A 113 13.08 9.34 6.95
C THR A 113 13.39 8.54 5.70
N HIS A 114 12.47 7.67 5.31
CA HIS A 114 12.57 6.93 4.06
C HIS A 114 11.44 7.37 3.13
N MET A 115 11.79 7.71 1.90
CA MET A 115 10.86 7.99 0.81
C MET A 115 11.13 7.02 -0.33
N PHE A 116 10.06 6.48 -0.89
CA PHE A 116 10.10 5.56 -2.02
C PHE A 116 9.12 6.02 -3.07
N TYR A 117 9.46 5.88 -4.34
CA TYR A 117 8.56 6.22 -5.43
C TYR A 117 9.05 5.64 -6.75
N TYR A 118 8.13 5.43 -7.70
CA TYR A 118 8.50 5.18 -9.09
C TYR A 118 8.73 6.50 -9.82
N VAL A 119 9.75 6.53 -10.67
CA VAL A 119 9.94 7.55 -11.71
C VAL A 119 9.75 6.88 -13.06
N TYR A 120 8.88 7.41 -13.90
CA TYR A 120 8.64 6.92 -15.26
C TYR A 120 8.71 8.08 -16.26
N SER A 121 8.93 7.78 -17.52
CA SER A 121 8.80 8.77 -18.59
C SER A 121 7.55 8.48 -19.41
N PRO A 122 6.68 9.48 -19.68
CA PRO A 122 5.55 9.30 -20.59
C PRO A 122 5.96 8.85 -22.02
N GLN A 123 7.24 9.02 -22.39
CA GLN A 123 7.78 8.57 -23.68
C GLN A 123 8.10 7.07 -23.70
N PHE A 124 8.29 6.44 -22.53
CA PHE A 124 8.62 5.03 -22.37
C PHE A 124 7.55 4.35 -21.53
N THR A 125 6.54 3.79 -22.20
CA THR A 125 5.24 3.44 -21.60
C THR A 125 5.23 2.20 -20.70
N ASN A 126 6.34 1.46 -20.62
CA ASN A 126 6.38 0.13 -19.98
C ASN A 126 7.60 -0.06 -19.08
N SER A 127 8.20 1.05 -18.63
CA SER A 127 9.36 1.01 -17.74
C SER A 127 9.32 2.14 -16.73
N ALA A 128 9.72 1.84 -15.50
CA ALA A 128 9.93 2.81 -14.43
C ALA A 128 11.19 2.45 -13.65
N ILE A 129 11.69 3.40 -12.86
CA ILE A 129 12.78 3.19 -11.94
C ILE A 129 12.25 3.39 -10.54
N ILE A 130 12.55 2.47 -9.62
CA ILE A 130 12.25 2.66 -8.21
C ILE A 130 13.39 3.45 -7.58
N PHE A 131 13.05 4.57 -6.94
CA PHE A 131 13.96 5.37 -6.16
C PHE A 131 13.69 5.23 -4.67
N HIS A 132 14.76 5.26 -3.89
CA HIS A 132 14.75 5.41 -2.44
C HIS A 132 15.55 6.65 -2.06
N GLN A 133 14.89 7.59 -1.39
CA GLN A 133 15.55 8.71 -0.72
C GLN A 133 15.55 8.49 0.79
N TYR A 134 16.72 8.55 1.38
CA TYR A 134 16.98 8.34 2.79
C TYR A 134 17.51 9.62 3.43
N ARG A 135 16.79 10.14 4.44
CA ARG A 135 17.27 11.21 5.30
C ARG A 135 17.90 10.61 6.54
N ASN A 136 19.17 10.92 6.77
CA ASN A 136 19.87 10.52 7.99
C ASN A 136 19.56 11.46 9.17
N GLU A 137 20.03 11.09 10.36
CA GLU A 137 19.88 11.85 11.61
C GLU A 137 20.45 13.27 11.57
N LYS A 138 21.41 13.52 10.66
CA LYS A 138 21.99 14.86 10.45
C LYS A 138 21.15 15.71 9.49
N GLY A 139 20.02 15.20 9.04
CA GLY A 139 19.10 15.85 8.12
C GLY A 139 19.52 15.82 6.65
N LYS A 140 20.58 15.09 6.28
CA LYS A 140 21.06 14.99 4.89
C LYS A 140 20.34 13.87 4.15
N TRP A 141 19.87 14.18 2.95
CA TRP A 141 19.29 13.24 1.99
C TRP A 141 20.37 12.50 1.19
N VAL A 142 20.16 11.20 1.01
CA VAL A 142 20.91 10.30 0.13
C VAL A 142 19.90 9.62 -0.78
N GLU A 143 20.19 9.58 -2.07
CA GLU A 143 19.32 8.96 -3.08
C GLU A 143 19.97 7.70 -3.64
N ASN A 144 19.16 6.66 -3.83
CA ASN A 144 19.54 5.42 -4.48
C ASN A 144 18.48 5.02 -5.50
N GLN A 145 18.94 4.50 -6.64
CA GLN A 145 18.12 3.68 -7.51
C GLN A 145 18.11 2.25 -6.96
N ILE A 146 16.93 1.65 -6.80
CA ILE A 146 16.79 0.27 -6.33
C ILE A 146 16.85 -0.69 -7.52
N ASP A 147 15.95 -0.50 -8.49
CA ASP A 147 15.84 -1.36 -9.67
C ASP A 147 15.15 -0.63 -10.83
N MET A 148 15.33 -1.15 -12.04
CA MET A 148 14.54 -0.81 -13.22
C MET A 148 13.43 -1.84 -13.41
N VAL A 149 12.18 -1.36 -13.36
CA VAL A 149 10.99 -2.19 -13.46
C VAL A 149 10.39 -2.06 -14.85
N ASN A 150 10.22 -3.19 -15.53
CA ASN A 150 9.40 -3.27 -16.73
C ASN A 150 8.04 -3.87 -16.36
N PHE A 151 6.98 -3.45 -17.04
CA PHE A 151 5.61 -3.83 -16.70
C PHE A 151 4.66 -3.74 -17.91
N ASN A 152 3.60 -4.55 -17.90
CA ASN A 152 2.43 -4.30 -18.75
C ASN A 152 1.50 -3.27 -18.12
N ILE A 153 1.25 -3.41 -16.82
CA ILE A 153 0.53 -2.46 -15.97
C ILE A 153 1.38 -2.23 -14.73
N LEU A 154 1.70 -0.98 -14.42
CA LEU A 154 2.49 -0.66 -13.23
C LEU A 154 1.64 -0.89 -11.99
N ASP A 155 2.09 -1.81 -11.14
CA ASP A 155 1.51 -2.05 -9.83
C ASP A 155 2.30 -1.31 -8.75
N LYS A 156 1.67 -1.10 -7.59
CA LYS A 156 2.35 -0.48 -6.45
C LYS A 156 3.35 -1.45 -5.81
N PHE A 157 4.43 -0.92 -5.24
CA PHE A 157 5.33 -1.69 -4.39
C PHE A 157 4.81 -1.71 -2.94
N TYR A 158 5.38 -2.61 -2.14
CA TYR A 158 5.17 -2.70 -0.70
C TYR A 158 6.49 -2.64 0.05
N ILE A 159 6.51 -1.99 1.21
CA ILE A 159 7.69 -1.92 2.09
C ILE A 159 7.38 -2.61 3.40
N VAL A 160 8.19 -3.60 3.77
CA VAL A 160 8.15 -4.24 5.09
C VAL A 160 9.38 -3.80 5.86
N PHE A 161 9.20 -3.39 7.12
CA PHE A 161 10.30 -3.03 8.01
C PHE A 161 10.53 -4.15 9.03
N ASN A 162 11.69 -4.79 8.97
CA ASN A 162 12.16 -5.73 10.00
C ASN A 162 13.28 -5.09 10.80
N ASN A 163 13.09 -4.89 12.10
CA ASN A 163 14.08 -4.21 12.96
C ASN A 163 14.57 -2.88 12.34
N ASN A 164 13.65 -2.08 11.78
CA ASN A 164 13.92 -0.83 11.05
C ASN A 164 14.71 -0.95 9.74
N ILE A 165 14.94 -2.16 9.24
CA ILE A 165 15.53 -2.42 7.93
C ILE A 165 14.38 -2.59 6.92
N PRO A 166 14.26 -1.71 5.91
CA PRO A 166 13.26 -1.85 4.88
C PRO A 166 13.65 -2.92 3.86
N THR A 167 12.69 -3.79 3.55
CA THR A 167 12.66 -4.65 2.37
C THR A 167 11.52 -4.20 1.48
N ILE A 168 11.82 -3.94 0.20
CA ILE A 168 10.82 -3.58 -0.80
C ILE A 168 10.43 -4.82 -1.60
N PHE A 169 9.14 -4.92 -1.92
CA PHE A 169 8.55 -5.95 -2.79
C PHE A 169 7.80 -5.28 -3.93
N TYR A 170 7.97 -5.76 -5.16
CA TYR A 170 7.37 -5.16 -6.35
C TYR A 170 7.25 -6.18 -7.47
N LEU A 171 6.40 -5.91 -8.47
CA LEU A 171 6.34 -6.70 -9.70
C LEU A 171 7.36 -6.20 -10.71
N ASN A 172 8.05 -7.12 -11.40
CA ASN A 172 8.90 -6.85 -12.55
C ASN A 172 8.74 -7.97 -13.59
N LEU A 173 9.04 -7.69 -14.87
CA LEU A 173 8.91 -8.69 -15.94
C LEU A 173 10.09 -9.66 -15.98
N VAL A 174 9.78 -10.95 -16.05
CA VAL A 174 10.71 -12.01 -16.47
C VAL A 174 10.18 -12.60 -17.77
N GLY A 175 10.78 -12.21 -18.90
CA GLY A 175 10.18 -12.44 -20.21
C GLY A 175 8.94 -11.55 -20.38
N GLU A 176 7.76 -12.16 -20.53
CA GLU A 176 6.48 -11.46 -20.70
C GLU A 176 5.60 -11.48 -19.44
N TYR A 177 6.06 -12.12 -18.36
CA TYR A 177 5.27 -12.38 -17.16
C TYR A 177 5.72 -11.52 -15.99
N GLU A 178 4.79 -10.87 -15.29
CA GLU A 178 5.06 -10.19 -14.03
C GLU A 178 5.40 -11.21 -12.94
N GLU A 179 6.52 -11.03 -12.27
CA GLU A 179 6.96 -11.81 -11.12
C GLU A 179 7.26 -10.88 -9.94
N VAL A 180 7.05 -11.37 -8.72
CA VAL A 180 7.38 -10.63 -7.50
C VAL A 180 8.89 -10.65 -7.31
N PHE A 181 9.48 -9.48 -7.11
CA PHE A 181 10.87 -9.28 -6.73
C PHE A 181 10.95 -8.64 -5.35
N TYR A 182 12.09 -8.85 -4.69
CA TYR A 182 12.40 -8.15 -3.46
C TYR A 182 13.85 -7.67 -3.42
N SER A 183 14.08 -6.62 -2.64
CA SER A 183 15.42 -6.11 -2.31
C SER A 183 15.42 -5.53 -0.90
N THR A 184 16.55 -5.60 -0.20
CA THR A 184 16.68 -5.16 1.19
C THR A 184 17.74 -4.05 1.28
N PHE A 185 17.46 -3.03 2.09
CA PHE A 185 18.39 -1.93 2.31
C PHE A 185 19.54 -2.34 3.25
N ILE A 186 20.76 -1.93 2.90
CA ILE A 186 22.00 -2.25 3.61
C ILE A 186 22.56 -0.93 4.17
N TYR A 187 22.42 -0.72 5.48
CA TYR A 187 22.81 0.54 6.12
C TYR A 187 24.33 0.78 6.11
N GLU A 188 25.14 -0.27 6.09
CA GLU A 188 26.60 -0.21 6.12
C GLU A 188 27.17 0.59 4.94
N ASN A 189 26.52 0.53 3.79
CA ASN A 189 26.95 1.22 2.57
C ASN A 189 25.87 2.13 1.97
N LEU A 190 24.69 2.20 2.62
CA LEU A 190 23.52 2.95 2.17
C LEU A 190 23.06 2.56 0.76
N LYS A 191 23.12 1.27 0.43
CA LYS A 191 22.68 0.72 -0.86
C LYS A 191 21.62 -0.37 -0.67
N TRP A 192 21.03 -0.78 -1.78
CA TRP A 192 20.12 -1.91 -1.84
C TRP A 192 20.87 -3.19 -2.22
N SER A 193 20.41 -4.33 -1.72
CA SER A 193 20.86 -5.63 -2.21
C SER A 193 20.47 -5.81 -3.67
N GLU A 194 21.16 -6.67 -4.40
CA GLU A 194 20.71 -7.09 -5.73
C GLU A 194 19.27 -7.62 -5.65
N PRO A 195 18.37 -7.18 -6.55
CA PRO A 195 17.02 -7.70 -6.65
C PRO A 195 16.99 -9.21 -6.80
N LYS A 196 16.11 -9.87 -6.05
CA LYS A 196 15.90 -11.32 -6.10
C LYS A 196 14.46 -11.61 -6.48
N GLN A 197 14.28 -12.51 -7.45
CA GLN A 197 12.97 -13.01 -7.85
C GLN A 197 12.40 -13.92 -6.75
N LEU A 198 11.16 -13.66 -6.33
CA LEU A 198 10.43 -14.40 -5.31
C LEU A 198 9.48 -15.43 -5.93
N THR A 199 8.73 -15.04 -6.97
CA THR A 199 7.82 -15.93 -7.69
C THR A 199 8.37 -16.28 -9.06
N ASN A 200 8.01 -17.44 -9.60
CA ASN A 200 8.34 -17.82 -10.98
C ASN A 200 7.22 -18.68 -11.58
N THR A 201 6.01 -18.12 -11.60
CA THR A 201 4.82 -18.87 -12.05
C THR A 201 4.64 -18.81 -13.56
N GLN A 202 5.35 -17.93 -14.27
CA GLN A 202 5.27 -17.74 -15.72
C GLN A 202 3.85 -17.40 -16.20
N THR A 203 3.15 -16.61 -15.39
CA THR A 203 1.80 -16.09 -15.68
C THR A 203 1.69 -14.67 -15.17
N ASN A 204 0.88 -13.84 -15.85
CA ASN A 204 0.73 -12.43 -15.52
C ASN A 204 0.10 -12.24 -14.15
N LYS A 205 0.64 -11.31 -13.36
CA LYS A 205 0.19 -10.99 -12.00
C LYS A 205 -0.15 -9.51 -11.90
N LEU A 206 -1.19 -9.21 -11.12
CA LEU A 206 -1.59 -7.85 -10.78
C LEU A 206 -2.09 -7.80 -9.35
N TYR A 207 -2.14 -6.58 -8.81
CA TYR A 207 -2.72 -6.27 -7.53
C TYR A 207 -2.10 -7.09 -6.40
N PHE A 208 -0.77 -7.10 -6.35
CA PHE A 208 -0.02 -7.79 -5.31
C PHE A 208 -0.27 -7.13 -3.94
N ASN A 209 -0.24 -7.93 -2.87
CA ASN A 209 -0.24 -7.49 -1.49
C ASN A 209 0.59 -8.47 -0.64
N ILE A 210 1.22 -7.95 0.41
CA ILE A 210 2.08 -8.73 1.31
C ILE A 210 1.85 -8.36 2.77
N LEU A 211 1.86 -9.38 3.61
CA LEU A 211 1.79 -9.26 5.06
C LEU A 211 2.97 -10.02 5.69
N ASN A 212 3.62 -9.39 6.66
CA ASN A 212 4.69 -9.99 7.45
C ASN A 212 4.14 -10.41 8.82
N ASP A 213 4.03 -11.72 9.04
CA ASP A 213 3.72 -12.33 10.32
C ASP A 213 5.03 -12.60 11.08
N ILE A 214 5.41 -11.63 11.89
CA ILE A 214 6.66 -11.64 12.68
C ILE A 214 6.64 -12.78 13.70
N ASP A 215 5.48 -13.08 14.29
CA ASP A 215 5.37 -14.07 15.37
C ASP A 215 5.60 -15.50 14.85
N ASN A 216 5.19 -15.79 13.62
CA ASN A 216 5.40 -17.08 12.97
C ASN A 216 6.59 -17.12 11.99
N ASN A 217 7.30 -16.00 11.81
CA ASN A 217 8.36 -15.84 10.81
C ASN A 217 7.89 -16.22 9.39
N LEU A 218 6.69 -15.74 9.03
CA LEU A 218 6.05 -16.00 7.75
C LEU A 218 5.77 -14.70 7.00
N TYR A 219 5.96 -14.77 5.69
CA TYR A 219 5.46 -13.77 4.77
C TYR A 219 4.31 -14.37 4.01
N HIS A 220 3.19 -13.67 4.04
CA HIS A 220 1.99 -14.02 3.32
C HIS A 220 1.86 -13.11 2.12
N VAL A 221 1.77 -13.71 0.94
CA VAL A 221 1.70 -13.01 -0.34
C VAL A 221 0.40 -13.38 -1.02
N VAL A 222 -0.31 -12.37 -1.51
CA VAL A 222 -1.53 -12.56 -2.31
C VAL A 222 -1.49 -11.68 -3.55
N PHE A 223 -2.00 -12.18 -4.67
CA PHE A 223 -2.08 -11.43 -5.93
C PHE A 223 -3.18 -12.01 -6.82
N SER A 224 -3.58 -11.24 -7.83
CA SER A 224 -4.44 -11.71 -8.92
C SER A 224 -3.55 -12.30 -10.00
N GLU A 225 -3.69 -13.58 -10.30
CA GLU A 225 -2.91 -14.29 -11.31
C GLU A 225 -3.77 -14.68 -12.50
N ASN A 226 -3.24 -14.51 -13.72
CA ASN A 226 -3.97 -14.84 -14.93
C ASN A 226 -4.12 -16.37 -15.06
N THR A 227 -5.36 -16.82 -15.09
CA THR A 227 -5.76 -18.22 -15.28
C THR A 227 -6.82 -18.27 -16.39
N GLN A 228 -6.54 -19.00 -17.47
CA GLN A 228 -7.50 -19.17 -18.59
C GLN A 228 -8.04 -17.85 -19.17
N ASN A 229 -7.20 -16.83 -19.33
CA ASN A 229 -7.57 -15.47 -19.79
C ASN A 229 -8.49 -14.70 -18.82
N GLN A 230 -8.59 -15.14 -17.58
CA GLN A 230 -9.27 -14.47 -16.47
C GLN A 230 -8.29 -14.31 -15.31
N TYR A 231 -8.72 -13.77 -14.17
CA TYR A 231 -7.91 -13.60 -12.96
C TYR A 231 -8.45 -14.44 -11.79
N SER A 232 -7.57 -15.20 -11.16
CA SER A 232 -7.82 -15.90 -9.91
C SER A 232 -7.03 -15.28 -8.78
N ILE A 233 -7.58 -15.29 -7.55
CA ILE A 233 -6.80 -14.91 -6.38
C ILE A 233 -5.88 -16.06 -5.99
N LYS A 234 -4.59 -15.78 -5.93
CA LYS A 234 -3.56 -16.72 -5.50
C LYS A 234 -2.94 -16.27 -4.20
N TYR A 235 -2.78 -17.23 -3.30
CA TYR A 235 -2.08 -17.06 -2.03
C TYR A 235 -0.83 -17.93 -2.01
N MET A 236 0.23 -17.38 -1.45
CA MET A 236 1.49 -18.05 -1.20
C MET A 236 2.02 -17.64 0.17
N ASN A 237 2.76 -18.52 0.84
CA ASN A 237 3.52 -18.12 2.02
C ASN A 237 4.97 -18.58 1.96
N TYR A 238 5.81 -17.81 2.64
CA TYR A 238 7.25 -17.97 2.62
C TYR A 238 7.82 -17.85 4.02
N ASN A 239 8.87 -18.60 4.31
CA ASN A 239 9.73 -18.38 5.47
C ASN A 239 11.08 -17.85 5.02
N ILE A 240 11.76 -17.12 5.89
CA ILE A 240 13.14 -16.69 5.62
C ILE A 240 14.12 -17.71 6.19
N LYS A 241 15.04 -18.16 5.36
CA LYS A 241 16.20 -18.98 5.74
C LYS A 241 17.44 -18.49 5.00
N ASP A 242 18.53 -18.26 5.72
CA ASP A 242 19.81 -17.80 5.15
C ASP A 242 19.65 -16.58 4.22
N ASP A 243 18.86 -15.58 4.64
CA ASP A 243 18.51 -14.37 3.87
C ASP A 243 17.83 -14.62 2.50
N THR A 244 17.16 -15.77 2.39
CA THR A 244 16.37 -16.16 1.22
C THR A 244 14.95 -16.55 1.62
N PHE A 245 13.99 -16.23 0.77
CA PHE A 245 12.61 -16.63 0.93
C PHE A 245 12.44 -18.04 0.37
N ILE A 246 11.88 -18.93 1.19
CA ILE A 246 11.55 -20.31 0.82
C ILE A 246 10.03 -20.44 0.82
N GLU A 247 9.46 -20.87 -0.31
CA GLU A 247 8.04 -21.14 -0.44
C GLU A 247 7.65 -22.35 0.42
N ASN A 248 6.60 -22.21 1.24
CA ASN A 248 6.05 -23.34 2.00
C ASN A 248 4.72 -23.83 1.40
N LEU A 249 3.88 -22.90 0.93
CA LEU A 249 2.55 -23.19 0.40
C LEU A 249 2.18 -22.25 -0.74
N SER A 250 1.37 -22.77 -1.66
CA SER A 250 0.81 -22.05 -2.80
C SER A 250 -0.56 -22.63 -3.15
N CYS A 251 -1.60 -21.80 -3.22
CA CYS A 251 -2.94 -22.23 -3.59
C CYS A 251 -3.75 -21.11 -4.25
N PHE A 252 -4.73 -21.50 -5.05
CA PHE A 252 -5.75 -20.59 -5.56
C PHE A 252 -6.96 -20.57 -4.62
N LEU A 253 -7.44 -19.37 -4.29
CA LEU A 253 -8.65 -19.17 -3.49
C LEU A 253 -9.91 -19.12 -4.34
N THR A 254 -9.77 -18.84 -5.64
CA THR A 254 -10.88 -18.69 -6.56
C THR A 254 -10.63 -19.45 -7.85
N GLU A 255 -11.70 -19.97 -8.43
CA GLU A 255 -11.74 -20.33 -9.84
C GLU A 255 -11.45 -19.09 -10.72
N PRO A 256 -11.06 -19.29 -12.00
CA PRO A 256 -10.90 -18.20 -12.95
C PRO A 256 -12.14 -17.29 -12.99
N SER A 257 -11.94 -15.98 -12.77
CA SER A 257 -13.01 -14.98 -12.73
C SER A 257 -12.48 -13.55 -12.96
N LEU A 258 -13.27 -12.52 -12.68
CA LEU A 258 -12.84 -11.11 -12.68
C LEU A 258 -12.46 -10.65 -11.26
N CYS A 259 -11.62 -11.44 -10.58
CA CYS A 259 -11.14 -11.14 -9.24
C CYS A 259 -9.98 -10.12 -9.28
N SER A 260 -10.00 -9.13 -8.39
CA SER A 260 -9.03 -8.03 -8.35
C SER A 260 -8.81 -7.50 -6.93
N PHE A 261 -7.73 -6.76 -6.75
CA PHE A 261 -7.39 -6.06 -5.50
C PHE A 261 -7.42 -6.95 -4.24
N PRO A 262 -6.75 -8.11 -4.22
CA PRO A 262 -6.65 -8.87 -3.00
C PRO A 262 -5.91 -8.07 -1.91
N CYS A 263 -6.39 -8.20 -0.69
CA CYS A 263 -5.74 -7.70 0.50
C CYS A 263 -5.67 -8.82 1.54
N ILE A 264 -4.55 -8.94 2.23
CA ILE A 264 -4.34 -9.91 3.29
C ILE A 264 -4.06 -9.22 4.61
N ILE A 265 -4.65 -9.77 5.67
CA ILE A 265 -4.55 -9.24 7.02
C ILE A 265 -4.48 -10.39 8.03
N LEU A 266 -3.95 -10.13 9.23
CA LEU A 266 -3.89 -11.08 10.33
C LEU A 266 -4.53 -10.46 11.57
N GLU A 267 -5.58 -11.09 12.08
CA GLU A 267 -6.26 -10.69 13.31
C GLU A 267 -6.47 -11.91 14.20
N ASN A 268 -6.06 -11.82 15.47
CA ASN A 268 -6.23 -12.88 16.47
C ASN A 268 -5.80 -14.27 15.95
N SER A 269 -4.63 -14.33 15.30
CA SER A 269 -4.08 -15.54 14.66
C SER A 269 -4.91 -16.11 13.49
N THR A 270 -5.90 -15.36 13.00
CA THR A 270 -6.71 -15.70 11.82
C THR A 270 -6.28 -14.82 10.65
N LEU A 271 -5.94 -15.45 9.53
CA LEU A 271 -5.67 -14.74 8.28
C LEU A 271 -7.00 -14.49 7.58
N TYR A 272 -7.19 -13.28 7.07
CA TYR A 272 -8.29 -12.96 6.17
C TYR A 272 -7.71 -12.48 4.85
N ILE A 273 -8.26 -12.97 3.75
CA ILE A 273 -8.01 -12.46 2.40
C ILE A 273 -9.33 -11.91 1.88
N MET A 274 -9.32 -10.64 1.51
CA MET A 274 -10.45 -9.95 0.89
C MET A 274 -10.12 -9.59 -0.55
N TRP A 275 -11.09 -9.63 -1.45
CA TRP A 275 -10.91 -9.22 -2.84
C TRP A 275 -12.21 -8.75 -3.47
N VAL A 276 -12.10 -8.00 -4.57
CA VAL A 276 -13.25 -7.56 -5.36
C VAL A 276 -13.48 -8.51 -6.51
N CYS A 277 -14.71 -9.02 -6.65
CA CYS A 277 -15.13 -9.83 -7.78
C CYS A 277 -16.54 -9.39 -8.22
N PHE A 278 -16.72 -9.07 -9.50
CA PHE A 278 -17.98 -8.53 -10.04
C PHE A 278 -18.54 -7.36 -9.21
N GLU A 279 -17.68 -6.39 -8.90
CA GLU A 279 -18.01 -5.19 -8.10
C GLU A 279 -18.48 -5.47 -6.66
N LYS A 280 -18.30 -6.69 -6.15
CA LYS A 280 -18.64 -7.07 -4.78
C LYS A 280 -17.39 -7.48 -4.01
N LEU A 281 -17.42 -7.24 -2.70
CA LEU A 281 -16.35 -7.65 -1.80
C LEU A 281 -16.59 -9.08 -1.32
N TYR A 282 -15.56 -9.91 -1.40
CA TYR A 282 -15.54 -11.26 -0.87
C TYR A 282 -14.43 -11.40 0.15
N THR A 283 -14.66 -12.21 1.19
CA THR A 283 -13.66 -12.60 2.18
C THR A 283 -13.55 -14.12 2.27
N SER A 284 -12.33 -14.62 2.43
CA SER A 284 -12.04 -15.97 2.91
C SER A 284 -11.06 -15.87 4.06
N PHE A 285 -11.15 -16.80 5.00
CA PHE A 285 -10.32 -16.82 6.20
C PHE A 285 -9.64 -18.17 6.41
N SER A 286 -8.53 -18.14 7.14
CA SER A 286 -7.72 -19.29 7.50
C SER A 286 -7.34 -19.22 8.97
N ASN A 287 -7.51 -20.34 9.68
CA ASN A 287 -7.10 -20.50 11.09
C ASN A 287 -5.81 -21.33 11.25
N ASP A 288 -5.13 -21.68 10.15
CA ASP A 288 -3.99 -22.60 10.12
C ASP A 288 -2.83 -22.08 9.24
N LEU A 289 -2.58 -20.77 9.33
CA LEU A 289 -1.49 -20.06 8.62
C LEU A 289 -1.56 -20.16 7.08
N GLY A 290 -2.77 -20.36 6.56
CA GLY A 290 -3.12 -20.40 5.15
C GLY A 290 -3.08 -21.79 4.55
N SER A 291 -3.02 -22.83 5.38
CA SER A 291 -3.01 -24.23 4.92
C SER A 291 -4.38 -24.63 4.35
N THR A 292 -5.45 -24.14 4.96
CA THR A 292 -6.83 -24.29 4.48
C THR A 292 -7.58 -22.97 4.54
N TRP A 293 -8.51 -22.78 3.59
CA TRP A 293 -9.28 -21.56 3.44
C TRP A 293 -10.78 -21.87 3.50
N SER A 294 -11.53 -20.99 4.14
CA SER A 294 -12.99 -21.07 4.15
C SER A 294 -13.57 -20.79 2.77
N THR A 295 -14.81 -21.24 2.54
CA THR A 295 -15.56 -20.86 1.34
C THR A 295 -15.74 -19.34 1.29
N PRO A 296 -15.49 -18.66 0.16
CA PRO A 296 -15.63 -17.21 0.05
C PRO A 296 -17.02 -16.72 0.45
N ILE A 297 -17.07 -15.70 1.30
CA ILE A 297 -18.28 -15.06 1.81
C ILE A 297 -18.40 -13.69 1.16
N CYS A 298 -19.55 -13.38 0.57
CA CYS A 298 -19.82 -12.05 0.01
C CYS A 298 -20.26 -11.09 1.12
N ASP A 299 -19.66 -9.90 1.19
CA ASP A 299 -20.08 -8.84 2.10
C ASP A 299 -21.41 -8.23 1.63
N GLU A 300 -22.45 -8.30 2.47
CA GLU A 300 -23.79 -7.81 2.11
C GLU A 300 -23.85 -6.29 1.94
N THR A 301 -23.00 -5.54 2.65
CA THR A 301 -22.93 -4.07 2.54
C THR A 301 -22.36 -3.68 1.18
N SER A 302 -21.36 -4.41 0.68
CA SER A 302 -20.75 -4.19 -0.64
C SER A 302 -21.73 -4.34 -1.81
N ILE A 303 -22.86 -5.04 -1.61
CA ILE A 303 -23.93 -5.17 -2.61
C ILE A 303 -24.78 -3.89 -2.67
N ASN A 304 -24.95 -3.23 -1.53
CA ASN A 304 -25.94 -2.18 -1.32
C ASN A 304 -25.33 -0.77 -1.22
N GLU A 305 -24.03 -0.66 -0.99
CA GLU A 305 -23.31 0.61 -0.85
C GLU A 305 -22.07 0.67 -1.73
N ASP A 306 -21.77 1.86 -2.27
CA ASP A 306 -20.52 2.09 -3.00
C ASP A 306 -19.35 2.07 -2.00
N PHE A 307 -18.29 1.38 -2.40
CA PHE A 307 -17.10 1.19 -1.58
C PHE A 307 -15.82 1.32 -2.40
N LEU A 308 -14.72 1.58 -1.70
CA LEU A 308 -13.41 1.80 -2.30
C LEU A 308 -12.31 1.26 -1.38
N ARG A 309 -11.06 1.33 -1.86
CA ARG A 309 -9.88 0.98 -1.07
C ARG A 309 -9.47 2.13 -0.16
N THR A 310 -9.07 1.84 1.06
CA THR A 310 -8.65 2.84 2.05
C THR A 310 -7.42 2.37 2.78
N HIS A 311 -6.39 3.21 2.79
CA HIS A 311 -5.24 3.09 3.69
C HIS A 311 -5.68 3.55 5.08
N VAL A 312 -5.77 2.64 6.03
CA VAL A 312 -6.18 2.93 7.41
C VAL A 312 -4.96 2.96 8.32
N HIS A 313 -4.84 4.04 9.09
CA HIS A 313 -3.87 4.17 10.17
C HIS A 313 -4.57 4.59 11.46
N SER A 314 -4.30 3.91 12.57
CA SER A 314 -4.86 4.24 13.87
C SER A 314 -3.83 4.15 14.99
N ASN A 315 -3.76 5.21 15.79
CA ASN A 315 -3.05 5.24 17.07
C ASN A 315 -3.98 4.98 18.27
N VAL A 316 -5.25 4.60 18.02
CA VAL A 316 -6.19 4.22 19.08
C VAL A 316 -5.91 2.78 19.49
N ASN A 317 -5.66 2.54 20.78
CA ASN A 317 -5.31 1.21 21.29
C ASN A 317 -6.41 0.15 21.09
N GLU A 318 -7.67 0.57 20.97
CA GLU A 318 -8.77 -0.36 20.66
C GLU A 318 -8.76 -0.83 19.19
N ASP A 319 -8.08 -0.10 18.30
CA ASP A 319 -8.05 -0.31 16.85
C ASP A 319 -6.79 -1.08 16.42
N LEU A 320 -6.30 -2.02 17.25
CA LEU A 320 -5.00 -2.68 17.06
C LEU A 320 -4.78 -3.29 15.66
N ILE A 321 -5.85 -3.73 15.01
CA ILE A 321 -5.84 -4.33 13.66
C ILE A 321 -5.59 -3.27 12.57
N TYR A 322 -5.90 -2.01 12.84
CA TYR A 322 -5.92 -0.91 11.87
C TYR A 322 -4.71 0.02 11.98
N LYS A 323 -3.60 -0.43 12.57
CA LYS A 323 -2.42 0.43 12.79
C LYS A 323 -1.84 0.97 11.48
N ASP A 324 -1.76 0.14 10.45
CA ASP A 324 -1.20 0.48 9.14
C ASP A 324 -1.62 -0.62 8.14
N ILE A 325 -2.73 -0.43 7.42
CA ILE A 325 -3.31 -1.50 6.60
C ILE A 325 -4.15 -0.98 5.43
N ASP A 326 -4.15 -1.71 4.33
CA ASP A 326 -5.06 -1.48 3.20
C ASP A 326 -6.36 -2.23 3.44
N LEU A 327 -7.51 -1.57 3.37
CA LEU A 327 -8.82 -2.21 3.56
C LEU A 327 -9.85 -1.64 2.59
N PHE A 328 -11.10 -2.06 2.76
CA PHE A 328 -12.24 -1.54 2.02
C PHE A 328 -13.17 -0.77 2.96
N THR A 329 -13.65 0.39 2.51
CA THR A 329 -14.62 1.19 3.27
C THR A 329 -15.75 1.69 2.40
N THR A 330 -16.94 1.83 2.98
CA THR A 330 -18.06 2.58 2.40
C THR A 330 -17.67 4.05 2.20
N MET A 331 -18.21 4.68 1.15
CA MET A 331 -17.92 6.09 0.87
C MET A 331 -18.68 7.09 1.76
N THR A 332 -19.84 6.69 2.28
CA THR A 332 -20.79 7.57 2.99
C THR A 332 -20.46 7.67 4.47
N ASN A 333 -20.34 6.52 5.15
CA ASN A 333 -20.17 6.44 6.59
C ASN A 333 -18.75 6.04 7.00
N LEU A 334 -17.87 5.76 6.04
CA LEU A 334 -16.50 5.29 6.27
C LEU A 334 -16.44 3.98 7.08
N SER A 335 -17.52 3.20 7.05
CA SER A 335 -17.58 1.86 7.64
C SER A 335 -16.61 0.93 6.92
N ILE A 336 -15.79 0.23 7.69
CA ILE A 336 -14.90 -0.82 7.22
C ILE A 336 -15.75 -2.02 6.79
N LEU A 337 -15.38 -2.63 5.65
CA LEU A 337 -16.07 -3.76 5.04
C LEU A 337 -15.20 -5.02 5.07
N GLY A 338 -15.86 -6.17 4.92
CA GLY A 338 -15.21 -7.48 4.93
C GLY A 338 -15.01 -8.06 6.34
N PHE A 339 -13.99 -8.93 6.43
CA PHE A 339 -13.66 -9.85 7.54
C PHE A 339 -14.61 -11.04 7.70
#